data_AF-A0A6G1DZG5-F1
#
_entry.id   AF-A0A6G1DZG5-F1
#
_cell.length_a   1.000
_cell.length_b   1.000
_cell.length_c   1.000
_cell.angle_alpha   90.00
_cell.angle_beta   90.00
_cell.angle_gamma   90.00
#
_symmetry.space_group_name_H-M   'P 1'
#
loop_
_entity.id
_entity.type
_entity.pdbx_description
1 polymer ?
#
loop_
_entity_poly.entity_id
_entity_poly.type
_entity_poly.pdbx_seq_one_letter_code
_entity_poly.pdbx_strand_id
1 'polypeptide(L)'
;MVVRCSPHPGEPTSAFKVFRMVLAEPPAADVVQFQHYIWRELPSLDGRMLFVGHGCSRSYEADQYPVGIEGIYFFDDRVIQDPVMLQQGGAPLYRCSDSGKWTEAPPQVDRCFPVQGPSNYSPQEII
;
A
#
# COMPACT_ATOMS: atom_id res chain seq x y z
N MET A 1 -8.14 -1.93 4.99
CA MET A 1 -7.50 -2.65 3.88
C MET A 1 -7.06 -1.63 2.84
N VAL A 2 -5.87 -1.80 2.27
CA VAL A 2 -5.37 -0.98 1.16
C VAL A 2 -5.11 -1.90 -0.02
N VAL A 3 -5.65 -1.57 -1.19
CA VAL A 3 -5.48 -2.33 -2.43
C VAL A 3 -4.62 -1.50 -3.37
N ARG A 4 -3.52 -2.09 -3.84
CA ARG A 4 -2.58 -1.50 -4.80
C ARG A 4 -2.98 -1.90 -6.21
N CYS A 5 -3.16 -0.94 -7.12
CA CYS A 5 -3.64 -1.17 -8.48
C CYS A 5 -2.54 -0.87 -9.51
N SER A 6 -2.34 -1.79 -10.45
CA SER A 6 -1.56 -1.59 -11.68
C SER A 6 -2.46 -1.83 -12.90
N PRO A 7 -2.19 -1.19 -14.06
CA PRO A 7 -3.01 -1.39 -15.25
C PRO A 7 -2.94 -2.84 -15.75
N HIS A 8 -1.74 -3.44 -15.70
CA HIS A 8 -1.51 -4.86 -16.00
C HIS A 8 -0.63 -5.53 -14.93
N PRO A 9 -0.63 -6.88 -14.84
CA PRO A 9 0.30 -7.62 -13.99
C PRO A 9 1.77 -7.29 -14.35
N GLY A 10 2.56 -6.93 -13.34
CA GLY A 10 3.98 -6.61 -13.52
C GLY A 10 4.28 -5.15 -13.86
N GLU A 11 3.27 -4.35 -14.19
CA GLU A 11 3.44 -2.91 -14.40
C GLU A 11 3.52 -2.13 -13.08
N PRO A 12 4.11 -0.91 -13.11
CA PRO A 12 4.16 -0.05 -11.95
C PRO A 12 2.77 0.31 -11.41
N THR A 13 2.77 0.73 -10.15
CA THR A 13 1.56 1.18 -9.47
C THR A 13 0.97 2.42 -10.15
N SER A 14 -0.34 2.41 -10.31
CA SER A 14 -1.13 3.48 -10.94
C SER A 14 -2.11 4.13 -9.98
N ALA A 15 -2.67 3.35 -9.05
CA ALA A 15 -3.66 3.84 -8.10
C ALA A 15 -3.70 2.98 -6.84
N PHE A 16 -4.45 3.47 -5.86
CA PHE A 16 -4.81 2.73 -4.66
C PHE A 16 -6.30 2.86 -4.37
N LYS A 17 -6.83 1.87 -3.66
CA LYS A 17 -8.15 1.93 -3.03
C LYS A 17 -8.03 1.63 -1.55
N VAL A 18 -8.64 2.45 -0.71
CA VAL A 18 -8.62 2.26 0.74
C VAL A 18 -10.00 1.86 1.21
N PHE A 19 -10.06 0.87 2.10
CA PHE A 19 -11.30 0.38 2.67
C PHE A 19 -11.21 0.38 4.18
N ARG A 20 -12.27 0.85 4.84
CA ARG A 20 -12.45 0.67 6.28
C ARG A 20 -13.35 -0.52 6.56
N MET A 21 -13.10 -1.21 7.67
CA MET A 21 -14.02 -2.23 8.16
C MET A 21 -15.19 -1.55 8.85
N VAL A 22 -16.42 -1.94 8.51
CA VAL A 22 -17.65 -1.45 9.16
C VAL A 22 -18.54 -2.63 9.51
N LEU A 23 -19.35 -2.48 10.56
CA LEU A 23 -20.41 -3.42 10.87
C LEU A 23 -21.43 -3.40 9.72
N ALA A 24 -21.80 -4.58 9.23
CA ALA A 24 -22.87 -4.72 8.25
C ALA A 24 -24.20 -4.30 8.89
N GLU A 25 -25.04 -3.61 8.13
CA GLU A 25 -26.39 -3.30 8.60
C GLU A 25 -27.16 -4.60 8.82
N PRO A 26 -27.84 -4.77 9.97
CA PRO A 26 -28.55 -5.99 10.25
C PRO A 26 -29.68 -6.17 9.22
N PRO A 27 -29.93 -7.40 8.73
CA PRO A 27 -31.09 -7.66 7.92
C PRO A 27 -32.37 -7.34 8.71
N ALA A 28 -33.42 -6.91 8.00
CA ALA A 28 -34.71 -6.64 8.62
C ALA A 28 -35.32 -7.93 9.20
N ALA A 29 -35.50 -7.94 10.53
CA ALA A 29 -36.20 -8.91 11.39
C ALA A 29 -35.66 -10.36 11.51
N ASP A 30 -35.64 -10.82 12.77
CA ASP A 30 -35.74 -12.21 13.28
C ASP A 30 -34.75 -13.31 12.85
N VAL A 31 -33.57 -12.96 12.34
CA VAL A 31 -32.46 -13.92 12.21
C VAL A 31 -31.46 -13.71 13.34
N VAL A 32 -31.06 -14.79 14.03
CA VAL A 32 -30.00 -14.79 15.05
C VAL A 32 -28.79 -14.01 14.51
N GLN A 33 -28.54 -12.84 15.09
CA GLN A 33 -27.57 -11.89 14.58
C GLN A 33 -26.15 -12.35 14.91
N PHE A 34 -25.43 -12.86 13.91
CA PHE A 34 -23.98 -12.80 13.94
C PHE A 34 -23.56 -11.40 13.49
N GLN A 35 -22.70 -10.73 14.26
CA GLN A 35 -22.09 -9.49 13.80
C GLN A 35 -21.18 -9.80 12.61
N HIS A 36 -21.59 -9.34 11.42
CA HIS A 36 -20.79 -9.46 10.21
C HIS A 36 -20.13 -8.11 9.91
N TYR A 37 -18.87 -8.14 9.49
CA TYR A 37 -18.13 -6.95 9.08
C TYR A 37 -17.95 -6.96 7.56
N ILE A 38 -18.09 -5.78 6.94
CA ILE A 38 -17.81 -5.57 5.53
C ILE A 38 -16.70 -4.54 5.34
N TRP A 39 -16.02 -4.63 4.21
CA TRP A 39 -15.08 -3.60 3.76
C TRP A 39 -15.85 -2.54 2.97
N ARG A 40 -15.83 -1.29 3.45
CA ARG A 40 -16.41 -0.13 2.76
C ARG A 40 -15.29 0.74 2.22
N GLU A 41 -15.33 1.01 0.91
CA GLU A 41 -14.37 1.92 0.25
C GLU A 41 -14.46 3.31 0.88
N LEU A 42 -13.31 3.90 1.17
CA LEU A 42 -13.18 5.26 1.64
C LEU A 42 -13.10 6.18 0.42
N PRO A 43 -13.91 7.24 0.34
CA PRO A 43 -13.89 8.18 -0.78
C PRO A 43 -12.75 9.20 -0.70
N SER A 44 -12.04 9.23 0.43
CA SER A 44 -10.90 10.12 0.67
C SER A 44 -10.01 9.52 1.77
N LEU A 45 -8.74 9.95 1.84
CA LEU A 45 -7.87 9.60 2.97
C LEU A 45 -8.27 10.32 4.26
N ASP A 46 -9.18 11.29 4.20
CA ASP A 46 -9.70 12.09 5.32
C ASP A 46 -8.58 12.74 6.15
N GLY A 47 -7.53 13.26 5.49
CA GLY A 47 -6.41 13.89 6.20
C GLY A 47 -5.42 12.90 6.81
N ARG A 48 -5.38 11.64 6.33
CA ARG A 48 -4.40 10.63 6.79
C ARG A 48 -3.24 10.43 5.83
N MET A 49 -2.09 10.11 6.41
CA MET A 49 -0.94 9.56 5.70
C MET A 49 -0.87 8.06 5.95
N LEU A 50 -0.75 7.27 4.89
CA LEU A 50 -0.58 5.82 4.98
C LEU A 50 0.80 5.43 4.47
N PHE A 51 1.58 4.73 5.27
CA PHE A 51 2.82 4.08 4.85
C PHE A 51 2.53 2.61 4.64
N VAL A 52 2.69 2.12 3.41
CA VAL A 52 2.31 0.78 2.99
C VAL A 52 3.52 0.04 2.46
N GLY A 53 3.85 -1.06 3.12
CA GLY A 53 4.75 -2.05 2.58
C GLY A 53 4.58 -3.41 3.25
N HIS A 54 5.33 -4.38 2.75
CA HIS A 54 5.39 -5.75 3.21
C HIS A 54 5.80 -5.82 4.68
N GLY A 55 4.98 -6.45 5.50
CA GLY A 55 5.26 -6.73 6.91
C GLY A 55 5.03 -5.57 7.89
N CYS A 56 5.03 -4.31 7.42
CA CYS A 56 4.73 -3.16 8.26
C CYS A 56 3.93 -2.11 7.48
N SER A 57 2.78 -1.71 8.02
CA SER A 57 2.02 -0.57 7.53
C SER A 57 1.70 0.35 8.70
N ARG A 58 1.70 1.66 8.46
CA ARG A 58 1.46 2.68 9.49
C ARG A 58 0.50 3.74 8.97
N SER A 59 -0.29 4.31 9.88
CA SER A 59 -1.23 5.39 9.61
C SER A 59 -0.93 6.54 10.54
N TYR A 60 -0.94 7.77 10.02
CA TYR A 60 -0.75 8.99 10.78
C TYR A 60 -1.79 10.04 10.37
N GLU A 61 -2.10 10.95 11.29
CA GLU A 61 -2.90 12.14 10.98
C GLU A 61 -1.97 13.19 10.32
N ALA A 62 -2.37 13.70 9.16
CA ALA A 62 -1.54 14.62 8.37
C ALA A 62 -1.50 16.04 8.96
N ASP A 63 -2.44 16.40 9.82
CA ASP A 63 -2.50 17.71 10.49
C ASP A 63 -1.35 17.94 11.49
N GLN A 64 -0.65 16.87 11.89
CA GLN A 64 0.51 16.91 12.78
C GLN A 64 1.82 17.28 12.07
N TYR A 65 1.76 17.60 10.78
CA TYR A 65 2.91 17.75 9.91
C TYR A 65 2.67 18.84 8.85
N PRO A 66 3.68 19.21 8.02
CA PRO A 66 3.52 20.24 7.00
C PRO A 66 2.39 19.95 5.99
N VAL A 67 1.79 21.02 5.48
CA VAL A 67 0.70 20.94 4.48
C VAL A 67 1.16 20.21 3.21
N GLY A 68 0.27 19.40 2.63
CA GLY A 68 0.49 18.75 1.33
C GLY A 68 1.11 17.35 1.39
N ILE A 69 1.28 16.79 2.58
CA ILE A 69 1.87 15.46 2.75
C ILE A 69 0.84 14.32 2.82
N GLU A 70 -0.46 14.62 2.84
CA GLU A 70 -1.52 13.61 2.75
C GLU A 70 -1.29 12.72 1.51
N GLY A 71 -1.49 11.41 1.68
CA GLY A 71 -1.24 10.43 0.63
C GLY A 71 -0.84 9.06 1.14
N ILE A 72 -0.65 8.15 0.20
CA ILE A 72 -0.16 6.79 0.44
C ILE A 72 1.29 6.71 -0.01
N TYR A 73 2.19 6.54 0.94
CA TYR A 73 3.61 6.28 0.73
C TYR A 73 3.79 4.78 0.62
N PHE A 74 4.37 4.31 -0.48
CA PHE A 74 4.49 2.89 -0.75
C PHE A 74 5.88 2.52 -1.25
N PHE A 75 6.28 1.30 -0.91
CA PHE A 75 7.59 0.76 -1.25
C PHE A 75 7.46 -0.49 -2.14
N ASP A 76 8.40 -0.69 -3.05
CA ASP A 76 8.53 -1.94 -3.81
C ASP A 76 9.51 -2.89 -3.13
N ASP A 77 9.01 -3.58 -2.12
CA ASP A 77 9.69 -4.64 -1.37
C ASP A 77 9.40 -6.03 -1.96
N ARG A 78 9.04 -6.09 -3.25
CA ARG A 78 8.90 -7.35 -3.95
C ARG A 78 10.26 -7.99 -4.16
N VAL A 79 10.41 -9.19 -3.61
CA VAL A 79 11.57 -10.04 -3.88
C VAL A 79 11.53 -10.50 -5.33
N ILE A 80 12.65 -10.34 -6.02
CA ILE A 80 12.92 -10.92 -7.32
C ILE A 80 12.96 -12.43 -7.12
N GLN A 81 11.89 -13.11 -7.56
CA GLN A 81 11.85 -14.56 -7.61
C GLN A 81 12.64 -15.02 -8.83
N ASP A 82 13.97 -15.12 -8.68
CA ASP A 82 14.83 -15.79 -9.65
C ASP A 82 15.09 -17.24 -9.16
N PRO A 83 14.56 -18.26 -9.86
CA PRO A 83 14.79 -19.67 -9.52
C PRO A 83 16.26 -20.04 -9.43
N VAL A 84 17.15 -19.39 -10.20
CA VAL A 84 18.59 -19.65 -10.19
C VAL A 84 19.23 -19.10 -8.91
N MET A 85 18.84 -17.91 -8.48
CA MET A 85 19.32 -17.30 -7.22
C MET A 85 18.86 -18.08 -5.99
N LEU A 86 17.62 -18.56 -6.00
CA LEU A 86 17.04 -19.40 -4.95
C LEU A 86 17.80 -20.73 -4.79
N GLN A 87 18.25 -21.33 -5.91
CA GLN A 87 19.03 -22.57 -5.89
C GLN A 87 20.48 -22.37 -5.41
N GLN A 88 21.04 -21.17 -5.59
CA GLN A 88 22.42 -20.86 -5.20
C GLN A 88 22.56 -20.36 -3.75
N GLY A 89 21.46 -20.29 -2.98
CA GLY A 89 21.49 -19.78 -1.60
C GLY A 89 21.85 -18.29 -1.51
N GLY A 90 21.65 -17.53 -2.58
CA GLY A 90 21.88 -16.09 -2.60
C GLY A 90 20.89 -15.34 -1.71
N ALA A 91 21.30 -14.17 -1.21
CA ALA A 91 20.39 -13.28 -0.50
C ALA A 91 19.22 -12.86 -1.42
N PRO A 92 17.99 -12.73 -0.91
CA PRO A 92 16.87 -12.23 -1.70
C PRO A 92 17.18 -10.82 -2.21
N LEU A 93 16.97 -10.59 -3.50
CA LEU A 93 17.07 -9.27 -4.11
C LEU A 93 15.69 -8.64 -4.18
N TYR A 94 15.53 -7.42 -3.68
CA TYR A 94 14.32 -6.60 -3.78
C TYR A 94 14.39 -5.75 -5.04
N ARG A 95 13.27 -5.61 -5.77
CA ARG A 95 13.24 -4.85 -7.04
C ARG A 95 13.43 -3.34 -6.83
N CYS A 96 12.86 -2.78 -5.77
CA CYS A 96 13.01 -1.37 -5.35
C CYS A 96 12.58 -0.30 -6.38
N SER A 97 11.99 -0.66 -7.52
CA SER A 97 11.77 0.26 -8.64
C SER A 97 10.40 0.94 -8.65
N ASP A 98 9.42 0.38 -7.94
CA ASP A 98 8.03 0.86 -7.90
C ASP A 98 7.68 1.44 -6.53
N SER A 99 8.47 2.38 -6.03
CA SER A 99 8.21 3.12 -4.79
C SER A 99 7.69 4.53 -5.11
N GLY A 100 6.97 5.16 -4.19
CA GLY A 100 6.46 6.51 -4.41
C GLY A 100 5.42 6.98 -3.40
N LYS A 101 4.77 8.08 -3.75
CA LYS A 101 3.61 8.64 -3.06
C LYS A 101 2.43 8.65 -4.03
N TRP A 102 1.28 8.17 -3.59
CA TRP A 102 0.02 8.32 -4.32
C TRP A 102 -0.89 9.34 -3.63
N THR A 103 -1.53 10.21 -4.42
CA THR A 103 -2.57 11.14 -3.95
C THR A 103 -3.85 10.94 -4.76
N GLU A 104 -5.00 11.14 -4.14
CA GLU A 104 -6.31 10.76 -4.70
C GLU A 104 -6.97 11.80 -5.61
N ALA A 105 -6.72 13.10 -5.40
CA ALA A 105 -7.44 14.17 -6.09
C ALA A 105 -6.49 15.23 -6.69
N PRO A 106 -6.10 15.12 -7.98
CA PRO A 106 -6.38 14.00 -8.88
C PRO A 106 -5.58 12.74 -8.52
N PRO A 107 -6.01 11.54 -8.97
CA PRO A 107 -5.22 10.33 -8.80
C PRO A 107 -3.88 10.45 -9.51
N GLN A 108 -2.79 10.50 -8.75
CA GLN A 108 -1.44 10.61 -9.30
C GLN A 108 -0.45 9.84 -8.44
N VAL A 109 0.54 9.25 -9.09
CA VAL A 109 1.68 8.62 -8.44
C VAL A 109 2.90 9.49 -8.69
N ASP A 110 3.44 10.05 -7.61
CA ASP A 110 4.73 10.72 -7.59
C ASP A 110 5.84 9.72 -7.25
N ARG A 111 6.88 9.69 -8.08
CA ARG A 111 8.09 8.85 -7.91
C ARG A 111 9.14 9.64 -7.16
N CYS A 112 8.78 10.10 -5.97
CA CYS A 112 9.61 10.97 -5.14
C CYS A 112 10.86 10.30 -4.53
N PHE A 113 11.05 9.00 -4.77
CA PHE A 113 12.26 8.27 -4.39
C PHE A 113 13.18 8.07 -5.60
N PRO A 114 14.52 8.14 -5.41
CA PRO A 114 15.46 7.81 -6.47
C PRO A 114 15.20 6.42 -7.02
N VAL A 115 15.32 6.25 -8.35
CA VAL A 115 15.26 4.91 -8.95
C VAL A 115 16.43 4.10 -8.40
N GLN A 116 16.12 3.03 -7.68
CA GLN A 116 17.09 2.08 -7.16
C GLN A 116 17.10 0.82 -8.01
N GLY A 117 18.30 0.29 -8.27
CA GLY A 117 18.44 -1.05 -8.80
C GLY A 117 18.09 -2.11 -7.75
N PRO A 118 18.14 -3.40 -8.12
CA PRO A 118 17.90 -4.47 -7.18
C PRO A 118 18.81 -4.38 -5.95
N SER A 119 18.26 -4.56 -4.75
CA SER A 119 18.98 -4.44 -3.47
C SER A 119 18.87 -5.70 -2.63
N ASN A 120 19.84 -6.00 -1.78
CA ASN A 120 19.77 -7.08 -0.78
C ASN A 120 19.06 -6.67 0.52
N TYR A 121 18.61 -5.41 0.63
CA TYR A 121 17.82 -4.87 1.74
C TYR A 121 16.51 -4.29 1.22
N SER A 122 15.48 -4.26 2.08
CA SER A 122 14.18 -3.70 1.73
C SER A 122 14.27 -2.17 1.66
N PRO A 123 13.58 -1.49 0.71
CA PRO A 123 13.57 -0.03 0.64
C PRO A 123 13.13 0.65 1.96
N GLN A 124 12.33 -0.04 2.77
CA GLN A 124 11.84 0.46 4.05
C GLN A 124 12.94 0.60 5.10
N GLU A 125 14.08 -0.09 4.96
CA GLU A 125 15.18 -0.07 5.95
C GLU A 125 16.09 1.17 5.80
N ILE A 126 15.84 2.01 4.79
CA ILE A 126 16.67 3.18 4.45
C ILE A 126 16.03 4.50 4.94
N ILE A 127 14.78 4.45 5.42
CA ILE A 127 13.96 5.63 5.78
C ILE A 127 13.71 5.64 7.29
#